data_AF-A0A4P7RLD2-F1
#
_entry.id   AF-A0A4P7RLD2-F1
#
_cell.length_a   1.000
_cell.length_b   1.000
_cell.length_c   1.000
_cell.angle_alpha   90.00
_cell.angle_beta   90.00
_cell.angle_gamma   90.00
#
_symmetry.space_group_name_H-M   'P 1'
#
loop_
_entity.id
_entity.type
_entity.pdbx_description
1 polymer ?
#
loop_
_entity_poly.entity_id
_entity_poly.type
_entity_poly.pdbx_seq_one_letter_code
_entity_poly.pdbx_strand_id
1 'polypeptide(L)'
;MAEVSATAAGILAYSATAGTMSAQVTSAAAAATACGPAVLTPVFGAIGSEFLAAFTGTHSAHTAALARLAEVLGSIGSAAAGSAAGYQATDAAAAGRLL
;
A
#
# COMPACT_ATOMS: atom_id res chain seq x y z
N MET A 1 5.38 28.18 19.92
CA MET A 1 4.95 26.79 19.64
C MET A 1 3.60 26.86 18.97
N ALA A 2 3.45 26.27 17.79
CA ALA A 2 2.11 26.09 17.22
C ALA A 2 1.39 24.99 18.02
N GLU A 3 0.12 25.21 18.32
CA GLU A 3 -0.72 24.22 18.99
C GLU A 3 -0.96 23.04 18.03
N VAL A 4 -0.65 21.82 18.47
CA VAL A 4 -0.88 20.61 17.66
C VAL A 4 -2.33 20.19 17.87
N SER A 5 -3.14 20.28 16.81
CA SER A 5 -4.54 19.84 16.80
C SER A 5 -4.70 18.62 15.89
N ALA A 6 -5.35 17.57 16.39
CA ALA A 6 -5.63 16.35 15.65
C ALA A 6 -7.13 16.20 15.41
N THR A 7 -7.53 15.98 14.15
CA THR A 7 -8.93 15.73 13.80
C THR A 7 -9.15 14.25 13.54
N ALA A 8 -9.77 13.53 14.49
CA ALA A 8 -9.96 12.08 14.38
C ALA A 8 -10.68 11.67 13.09
N ALA A 9 -11.66 12.46 12.63
CA ALA A 9 -12.35 12.25 11.36
C ALA A 9 -11.40 12.35 10.15
N GLY A 10 -10.46 13.28 10.16
CA GLY A 10 -9.46 13.43 9.09
C GLY A 10 -8.47 12.26 9.06
N ILE A 11 -8.04 11.78 10.22
CA ILE A 11 -7.17 10.61 10.34
C ILE A 11 -7.90 9.34 9.83
N LEU A 12 -9.19 9.20 10.13
CA LEU A 12 -10.01 8.10 9.62
C LEU A 12 -10.26 8.20 8.10
N ALA A 13 -10.41 9.39 7.55
CA ALA A 13 -10.50 9.58 6.10
C ALA A 13 -9.18 9.19 5.40
N TYR A 14 -8.04 9.52 6.03
CA TYR A 14 -6.73 9.09 5.54
C TYR A 14 -6.56 7.57 5.58
N SER A 15 -7.04 6.88 6.62
CA SER A 15 -6.97 5.41 6.66
C SER A 15 -7.73 4.75 5.50
N ALA A 16 -8.91 5.26 5.17
CA ALA A 16 -9.68 4.79 4.02
C ALA A 16 -8.97 5.06 2.69
N THR A 17 -8.30 6.21 2.58
CA THR A 17 -7.48 6.57 1.41
C THR A 17 -6.31 5.61 1.25
N ALA A 18 -5.58 5.33 2.33
CA ALA A 18 -4.46 4.39 2.34
C ALA A 18 -4.92 2.96 1.99
N GLY A 19 -6.08 2.53 2.49
CA GLY A 19 -6.70 1.25 2.10
C GLY A 19 -7.06 1.18 0.62
N THR A 20 -7.59 2.27 0.06
CA THR A 20 -7.89 2.36 -1.38
C THR A 20 -6.61 2.27 -2.23
N MET A 21 -5.56 2.99 -1.84
CA MET A 21 -4.26 2.93 -2.51
C MET A 21 -3.65 1.52 -2.42
N SER A 22 -3.75 0.86 -1.25
CA SER A 22 -3.31 -0.53 -1.08
C SER A 22 -4.00 -1.48 -2.06
N ALA A 23 -5.32 -1.37 -2.20
CA ALA A 23 -6.09 -2.18 -3.14
C ALA A 23 -5.71 -1.90 -4.62
N GLN A 24 -5.52 -0.62 -4.98
CA GLN A 24 -5.07 -0.24 -6.32
C GLN A 24 -3.68 -0.79 -6.66
N VAL A 25 -2.72 -0.70 -5.73
CA VAL A 25 -1.37 -1.24 -5.92
C VAL A 25 -1.40 -2.77 -6.00
N THR A 26 -2.25 -3.43 -5.21
CA THR A 26 -2.45 -4.89 -5.30
C THR A 26 -2.98 -5.29 -6.68
N SER A 27 -3.96 -4.55 -7.21
CA SER A 27 -4.48 -4.77 -8.57
C SER A 27 -3.41 -4.54 -9.63
N ALA A 28 -2.60 -3.49 -9.49
CA ALA A 28 -1.48 -3.21 -10.39
C ALA A 28 -0.42 -4.33 -10.35
N ALA A 29 -0.10 -4.88 -9.17
CA ALA A 29 0.82 -6.01 -9.02
C ALA A 29 0.31 -7.27 -9.73
N ALA A 30 -0.98 -7.56 -9.61
CA ALA A 30 -1.62 -8.68 -10.31
C ALA A 30 -1.59 -8.49 -11.83
N ALA A 31 -1.91 -7.29 -12.31
CA ALA A 31 -1.86 -6.95 -13.74
C ALA A 31 -0.43 -7.06 -14.30
N ALA A 32 0.57 -6.54 -13.58
CA ALA A 32 1.98 -6.67 -13.96
C ALA A 32 2.40 -8.15 -14.03
N THR A 33 2.02 -8.96 -13.04
CA THR A 33 2.30 -10.41 -13.03
C THR A 33 1.68 -11.11 -14.24
N ALA A 34 0.45 -10.76 -14.62
CA ALA A 34 -0.24 -11.33 -15.78
C ALA A 34 0.45 -10.97 -17.11
N CYS A 35 1.05 -9.78 -17.21
CA CYS A 35 1.82 -9.32 -18.37
C CYS A 35 3.30 -9.73 -18.33
N GLY A 36 3.60 -10.85 -17.66
CA GLY A 36 4.96 -11.28 -17.39
C GLY A 36 5.82 -11.57 -18.63
N PRO A 37 7.15 -11.64 -18.45
CA PRO A 37 8.16 -11.69 -19.51
C PRO A 37 8.14 -12.98 -20.35
N ALA A 38 7.47 -14.04 -19.89
CA ALA A 38 7.43 -15.33 -20.58
C ALA A 38 6.89 -15.23 -22.02
N VAL A 39 5.99 -14.28 -22.27
CA VAL A 39 5.40 -14.03 -23.60
C VAL A 39 6.44 -13.52 -24.61
N LEU A 40 7.59 -13.02 -24.15
CA LEU A 40 8.65 -12.48 -25.00
C LEU A 40 9.64 -13.55 -25.48
N THR A 41 9.54 -14.79 -24.98
CA THR A 41 10.44 -15.90 -25.33
C THR A 41 10.59 -16.11 -26.85
N PRO A 42 9.50 -16.13 -27.65
CA PRO A 42 9.61 -16.31 -29.10
C PRO A 42 10.28 -15.13 -29.82
N VAL A 43 10.21 -13.92 -29.25
CA VAL A 43 10.72 -12.68 -29.85
C VAL A 43 12.23 -12.56 -29.65
N PHE A 44 12.73 -12.89 -28.46
CA PHE A 44 14.15 -12.76 -28.13
C PHE A 44 15.00 -13.96 -28.61
N GLY A 45 14.38 -15.14 -28.78
CA GLY A 45 15.07 -16.34 -29.24
C GLY A 45 16.30 -16.69 -28.39
N ALA A 46 17.21 -17.48 -28.97
CA ALA A 46 18.41 -17.95 -28.27
C ALA A 46 19.46 -16.84 -28.01
N ILE A 47 19.48 -15.79 -28.84
CA ILE A 47 20.47 -14.71 -28.73
C ILE A 47 20.11 -13.77 -27.57
N GLY A 48 18.82 -13.52 -27.35
CA GLY A 48 18.33 -12.64 -26.29
C GLY A 48 18.10 -13.31 -24.94
N SER A 49 18.57 -14.55 -24.73
CA SER A 49 18.25 -15.33 -23.53
C SER A 49 18.74 -14.68 -22.24
N GLU A 50 19.95 -14.10 -22.24
CA GLU A 50 20.51 -13.42 -21.07
C GLU A 50 19.73 -12.14 -20.71
N PHE A 51 19.34 -11.37 -21.73
CA PHE A 51 18.47 -10.22 -21.52
C PHE A 51 17.12 -10.66 -20.95
N LEU A 52 16.51 -11.70 -21.52
CA LEU A 52 15.22 -12.20 -21.06
C LEU A 52 15.30 -12.73 -19.62
N ALA A 53 16.40 -13.37 -19.23
CA ALA A 53 16.65 -13.81 -17.86
C ALA A 53 16.77 -12.61 -16.90
N ALA A 54 17.59 -11.61 -17.26
CA ALA A 54 17.73 -10.39 -16.47
C ALA A 54 16.40 -9.63 -16.33
N PHE A 55 15.68 -9.45 -17.44
CA PHE A 55 14.36 -8.82 -17.47
C PHE A 55 13.36 -9.58 -16.61
N THR A 56 13.40 -10.92 -16.63
CA THR A 56 12.55 -11.75 -15.78
C THR A 56 12.85 -11.57 -14.30
N GLY A 57 14.13 -11.51 -13.93
CA GLY A 57 14.56 -11.18 -12.56
C GLY A 57 14.05 -9.81 -12.12
N THR A 58 14.25 -8.78 -12.95
CA THR A 58 13.79 -7.42 -12.66
C THR A 58 12.27 -7.33 -12.57
N HIS A 59 11.54 -7.99 -13.48
CA HIS A 59 10.08 -8.01 -13.47
C HIS A 59 9.55 -8.66 -12.19
N SER A 60 10.10 -9.80 -11.79
CA SER A 60 9.75 -10.48 -10.53
C SER A 60 10.01 -9.59 -9.31
N ALA A 61 11.19 -8.95 -9.25
CA ALA A 61 11.53 -8.01 -8.20
C ALA A 61 10.56 -6.80 -8.16
N HIS A 62 10.15 -6.29 -9.32
CA HIS A 62 9.19 -5.20 -9.42
C HIS A 62 7.81 -5.62 -8.88
N THR A 63 7.28 -6.77 -9.30
CA THR A 63 6.00 -7.28 -8.80
C THR A 63 6.03 -7.54 -7.29
N ALA A 64 7.14 -8.03 -6.75
CA ALA A 64 7.33 -8.22 -5.31
C ALA A 64 7.40 -6.87 -4.56
N ALA A 65 8.02 -5.84 -5.16
CA ALA A 65 8.06 -4.51 -4.59
C ALA A 65 6.66 -3.86 -4.54
N LEU A 66 5.84 -4.05 -5.58
CA LEU A 66 4.44 -3.59 -5.57
C LEU A 66 3.62 -4.27 -4.47
N ALA A 67 3.78 -5.59 -4.29
CA ALA A 67 3.10 -6.31 -3.21
C ALA A 67 3.48 -5.76 -1.83
N ARG A 68 4.78 -5.53 -1.58
CA ARG A 68 5.24 -4.91 -0.32
C ARG A 68 4.74 -3.48 -0.14
N LEU A 69 4.67 -2.68 -1.21
CA LEU A 69 4.09 -1.34 -1.15
C LEU A 69 2.61 -1.37 -0.75
N ALA A 70 1.83 -2.29 -1.31
CA ALA A 70 0.44 -2.47 -0.94
C ALA A 70 0.28 -2.83 0.55
N GLU A 71 1.13 -3.73 1.06
CA GLU A 71 1.16 -4.10 2.49
C GLU A 71 1.49 -2.92 3.39
N VAL A 72 2.48 -2.10 3.02
CA VAL A 72 2.84 -0.88 3.76
C VAL A 72 1.68 0.10 3.80
N LEU A 73 0.99 0.33 2.67
CA LEU A 73 -0.20 1.19 2.61
C LEU A 73 -1.33 0.67 3.49
N GLY A 74 -1.57 -0.65 3.49
CA GLY A 74 -2.56 -1.27 4.39
C GLY A 74 -2.21 -1.13 5.87
N SER A 75 -0.91 -1.25 6.20
CA SER A 75 -0.40 -1.06 7.56
C SER A 75 -0.55 0.38 8.04
N ILE A 76 -0.22 1.36 7.18
CA ILE A 76 -0.44 2.79 7.43
C ILE A 76 -1.93 3.08 7.66
N GLY A 77 -2.80 2.51 6.81
CA GLY A 77 -4.25 2.65 6.99
C GLY A 77 -4.73 2.10 8.33
N SER A 78 -4.29 0.91 8.69
CA SER A 78 -4.63 0.28 9.98
C SER A 78 -4.15 1.09 11.18
N ALA A 79 -2.92 1.60 11.12
CA ALA A 79 -2.35 2.46 12.16
C ALA A 79 -3.16 3.77 12.29
N ALA A 80 -3.48 4.43 11.18
CA ALA A 80 -4.30 5.64 11.19
C ALA A 80 -5.70 5.41 11.76
N ALA A 81 -6.37 4.31 11.38
CA ALA A 81 -7.67 3.94 11.95
C ALA A 81 -7.57 3.72 13.48
N GLY A 82 -6.53 3.03 13.94
CA GLY A 82 -6.25 2.84 15.36
C GLY A 82 -6.02 4.16 16.11
N SER A 83 -5.24 5.09 15.53
CA SER A 83 -5.04 6.42 16.11
C SER A 83 -6.33 7.22 16.19
N ALA A 84 -7.16 7.21 15.14
CA ALA A 84 -8.46 7.90 15.14
C ALA A 84 -9.38 7.37 16.25
N ALA A 85 -9.46 6.05 16.41
CA ALA A 85 -10.22 5.42 17.49
C ALA A 85 -9.69 5.78 18.88
N GLY A 86 -8.36 5.84 19.04
CA GLY A 86 -7.71 6.27 20.29
C GLY A 86 -8.05 7.71 20.69
N TYR A 87 -8.07 8.63 19.72
CA TYR A 87 -8.51 10.02 19.96
C TYR A 87 -9.99 10.06 20.38
N GLN A 88 -10.88 9.40 19.64
CA GLN A 88 -12.31 9.37 19.96
C GLN A 88 -12.60 8.80 21.36
N ALA A 89 -11.91 7.72 21.73
CA ALA A 89 -12.06 7.10 23.05
C ALA A 89 -11.57 8.05 24.17
N THR A 90 -10.47 8.76 23.94
CA THR A 90 -9.91 9.73 24.89
C THR A 90 -10.86 10.92 25.07
N ASP A 91 -11.41 11.45 23.97
CA ASP A 91 -12.38 12.55 23.99
C ASP A 91 -13.66 12.14 24.72
N ALA A 92 -14.21 10.95 24.44
CA ALA A 92 -15.39 10.44 25.12
C ALA A 92 -15.15 10.24 26.63
N ALA A 93 -13.99 9.69 27.01
CA ALA A 93 -13.62 9.53 28.41
C ALA A 93 -13.43 10.88 29.12
N ALA A 94 -12.90 11.89 28.42
CA ALA A 94 -12.77 13.24 28.95
C ALA A 94 -14.13 13.91 29.15
N ALA A 95 -15.03 13.82 28.17
CA ALA A 95 -16.40 14.32 28.28
C ALA A 95 -17.15 13.66 29.43
N GLY A 96 -17.02 12.34 29.61
CA GLY A 96 -17.65 11.60 30.70
C GLY A 96 -17.15 11.95 32.11
N ARG A 97 -15.95 12.55 32.24
CA ARG A 97 -15.44 13.06 33.54
C ARG A 97 -15.98 14.44 33.90
N LEU A 98 -16.66 15.12 32.97
CA LEU A 98 -17.21 16.46 33.14
C LEU A 98 -18.73 16.45 33.38
N LEU A 99 -19.34 15.26 33.41
CA LEU A 99 -20.75 15.00 33.73
C LEU A 99 -20.85 14.33 35.11
#